data_AF-A0A1F8TYH7-F1
#
_entry.id   AF-A0A1F8TYH7-F1
#
_cell.length_a   1.000
_cell.length_b   1.000
_cell.length_c   1.000
_cell.angle_alpha   90.00
_cell.angle_beta   90.00
_cell.angle_gamma   90.00
#
_symmetry.space_group_name_H-M   'P 1'
#
loop_
_entity.id
_entity.type
_entity.pdbx_description
1 polymer ?
#
loop_
_entity_poly.entity_id
_entity_poly.type
_entity_poly.pdbx_seq_one_letter_code
_entity_poly.pdbx_strand_id
1 'polypeptide(L)'
;MAMTGETGLSKLIRNMRPGLNTGDYVFCCVDSSERASALDSLGSFRENEGVTVILPKSKADDLGLPYPAAFAWITLTVHSSLEAVGLTAAVSHALAEAGIPCNVV
;
A
#
# COMPACT_ATOMS: atom_id res chain seq x y z
N MET A 1 9.37 -26.91 4.96
CA MET A 1 10.70 -26.28 4.81
C MET A 1 10.50 -24.78 4.80
N ALA A 2 11.07 -24.04 5.75
CA ALA A 2 11.02 -22.58 5.74
C ALA A 2 11.85 -22.09 4.54
N MET A 3 11.19 -21.55 3.51
CA MET A 3 11.90 -20.89 2.42
C MET A 3 12.38 -19.54 2.95
N THR A 4 13.68 -19.42 3.20
CA THR A 4 14.30 -18.15 3.56
C THR A 4 14.26 -17.24 2.32
N GLY A 5 13.47 -16.16 2.37
CA GLY A 5 13.39 -15.19 1.29
C GLY A 5 14.74 -14.50 1.01
N GLU A 6 14.89 -13.87 -0.16
CA GLU A 6 16.13 -13.17 -0.53
C GLU A 6 16.32 -11.91 0.34
N THR A 7 17.56 -11.63 0.74
CA THR A 7 17.95 -10.47 1.56
C THR A 7 18.94 -9.55 0.85
N GLY A 8 19.57 -10.01 -0.24
CA GLY A 8 20.48 -9.21 -1.04
C GLY A 8 19.77 -8.13 -1.84
N LEU A 9 19.88 -6.88 -1.39
CA LEU A 9 19.20 -5.72 -1.97
C LEU A 9 19.34 -5.62 -3.50
N SER A 10 20.54 -5.77 -4.05
CA SER A 10 20.76 -5.68 -5.50
C SER A 10 20.00 -6.76 -6.28
N LYS A 11 19.86 -7.97 -5.71
CA LYS A 11 19.07 -9.04 -6.31
C LYS A 11 17.57 -8.77 -6.18
N LEU A 12 17.13 -8.25 -5.04
CA LEU A 12 15.73 -7.87 -4.82
C LEU A 12 15.29 -6.82 -5.84
N ILE A 13 16.06 -5.74 -6.00
CA ILE A 13 15.76 -4.68 -6.97
C ILE A 13 15.76 -5.25 -8.39
N ARG A 14 16.79 -6.02 -8.77
CA ARG A 14 16.93 -6.58 -10.12
C ARG A 14 15.78 -7.53 -10.49
N ASN A 15 15.26 -8.26 -9.52
CA ASN A 15 14.21 -9.26 -9.73
C ASN A 15 12.81 -8.72 -9.42
N MET A 16 12.69 -7.46 -8.98
CA MET A 16 11.40 -6.85 -8.69
C MET A 16 10.57 -6.72 -9.96
N ARG A 17 9.29 -7.08 -9.84
CA ARG A 17 8.29 -6.90 -10.90
C ARG A 17 7.17 -6.01 -10.36
N PRO A 18 7.26 -4.68 -10.57
CA PRO A 18 6.17 -3.77 -10.25
C PRO A 18 4.96 -4.06 -11.14
N GLY A 19 3.80 -4.29 -10.53
CA GLY A 19 2.53 -4.47 -11.23
C GLY A 19 1.55 -3.36 -10.86
N LEU A 20 1.03 -2.64 -11.85
CA LEU A 20 -0.04 -1.66 -11.65
C LEU A 20 -1.38 -2.39 -11.53
N ASN A 21 -2.05 -2.23 -10.39
CA ASN A 21 -3.40 -2.72 -10.19
C ASN A 21 -4.39 -1.75 -10.84
N THR A 22 -5.48 -2.29 -11.39
CA THR A 22 -6.45 -1.52 -12.16
C THR A 22 -7.41 -0.74 -11.26
N GLY A 23 -7.68 0.51 -11.63
CA GLY A 23 -8.62 1.38 -10.93
C GLY A 23 -7.96 2.39 -10.00
N ASP A 24 -8.79 3.24 -9.40
CA ASP A 24 -8.38 4.28 -8.48
C ASP A 24 -8.72 3.90 -7.05
N TYR A 25 -7.82 4.23 -6.13
CA TYR A 25 -7.92 3.89 -4.71
C TYR A 25 -7.83 5.13 -3.83
N VAL A 26 -8.45 5.08 -2.67
CA VAL A 26 -8.49 6.21 -1.73
C VAL A 26 -8.23 5.74 -0.31
N PHE A 27 -7.67 6.64 0.49
CA PHE A 27 -7.56 6.50 1.94
C PHE A 27 -8.70 7.29 2.59
N CYS A 28 -9.53 6.61 3.38
CA CYS A 28 -10.60 7.22 4.16
C CYS A 28 -10.36 6.94 5.65
N CYS A 29 -10.82 7.83 6.53
CA CYS A 29 -10.82 7.59 7.98
C CYS A 29 -12.25 7.33 8.47
N VAL A 30 -12.43 6.30 9.29
CA VAL A 30 -13.70 5.97 9.94
C VAL A 30 -13.56 5.91 11.46
N ASP A 31 -14.68 6.11 12.15
CA ASP A 31 -14.76 6.28 13.61
C ASP A 31 -14.56 4.99 14.43
N SER A 32 -14.61 3.82 13.82
CA SER A 32 -14.68 2.54 14.54
C SER A 32 -14.13 1.37 13.73
N SER A 33 -13.62 0.36 14.45
CA SER A 33 -13.09 -0.86 13.82
C SER A 33 -14.21 -1.75 13.29
N GLU A 34 -15.38 -1.71 13.91
CA GLU A 34 -16.59 -2.37 13.45
C GLU A 34 -17.00 -1.85 12.08
N ARG A 35 -17.03 -0.51 11.92
CA ARG A 35 -17.30 0.12 10.62
C ARG A 35 -16.23 -0.24 9.61
N ALA A 36 -14.94 -0.15 9.95
CA ALA A 36 -13.86 -0.53 9.06
C ALA A 36 -13.98 -1.99 8.57
N SER A 37 -14.34 -2.92 9.47
CA SER A 37 -14.49 -4.35 9.15
C SER A 37 -15.67 -4.61 8.21
N ALA A 38 -16.74 -3.81 8.30
CA ALA A 38 -17.90 -3.90 7.41
C ALA A 38 -17.61 -3.36 5.99
N LEU A 39 -16.53 -2.60 5.81
CA LEU A 39 -16.21 -1.95 4.54
C LEU A 39 -15.45 -2.83 3.55
N ASP A 40 -15.08 -4.08 3.89
CA ASP A 40 -14.36 -5.00 3.01
C ASP A 40 -13.25 -4.26 2.22
N SER A 41 -12.32 -3.67 2.98
CA SER A 41 -11.23 -2.83 2.49
C SER A 41 -10.03 -3.65 2.06
N LEU A 42 -9.21 -3.10 1.16
CA LEU A 42 -7.92 -3.71 0.79
C LEU A 42 -6.94 -3.79 1.97
N GLY A 43 -7.01 -2.81 2.85
CA GLY A 43 -6.22 -2.74 4.07
C GLY A 43 -6.83 -1.75 5.03
N SER A 44 -6.56 -1.94 6.32
CA SER A 44 -6.95 -1.01 7.36
C SER A 44 -5.83 -0.87 8.38
N PHE A 45 -5.74 0.32 8.98
CA PHE A 45 -4.77 0.63 10.01
C PHE A 45 -5.46 1.43 11.12
N ARG A 46 -5.31 0.98 12.36
CA ARG A 46 -5.90 1.65 13.52
C ARG A 46 -4.94 2.74 14.02
N GLU A 47 -5.40 3.97 14.02
CA GLU A 47 -4.69 5.16 14.47
C GLU A 47 -5.37 5.74 15.72
N ASN A 48 -4.81 6.81 16.29
CA ASN A 48 -5.40 7.44 17.47
C ASN A 48 -6.68 8.21 17.12
N GLU A 49 -6.73 8.77 15.92
CA GLU A 49 -7.80 9.62 15.40
C GLU A 49 -8.97 8.82 14.81
N GLY A 50 -8.78 7.52 14.54
CA GLY A 50 -9.76 6.65 13.91
C GLY A 50 -9.11 5.43 13.23
N VAL A 51 -9.84 4.78 12.34
CA VAL A 51 -9.33 3.67 11.53
C VAL A 51 -9.21 4.14 10.08
N THR A 52 -7.99 4.19 9.57
CA THR A 52 -7.74 4.41 8.15
C THR A 52 -8.07 3.14 7.37
N VAL A 53 -8.81 3.28 6.27
CA VAL A 53 -9.18 2.19 5.35
C VAL A 53 -8.79 2.55 3.92
N ILE A 54 -8.34 1.55 3.17
CA ILE A 54 -7.97 1.67 1.76
C ILE A 54 -9.05 1.00 0.91
N LEU A 55 -9.70 1.77 0.05
CA LEU A 55 -10.88 1.34 -0.71
C LEU A 55 -10.76 1.73 -2.18
N PRO A 56 -11.43 1.02 -3.10
CA PRO A 56 -11.71 1.55 -4.44
C PRO A 56 -12.46 2.88 -4.33
N LYS A 57 -12.09 3.87 -5.15
CA LYS A 57 -12.68 5.20 -5.15
C LYS A 57 -14.21 5.15 -5.28
N SER A 58 -14.73 4.33 -6.19
CA SER A 58 -16.18 4.17 -6.40
C SER A 58 -16.93 3.79 -5.13
N LYS A 59 -16.36 2.90 -4.31
CA LYS A 59 -16.97 2.47 -3.05
C LYS A 59 -16.99 3.58 -2.01
N ALA A 60 -15.93 4.39 -1.95
CA ALA A 60 -15.91 5.56 -1.09
C ALA A 60 -16.95 6.62 -1.53
N ASP A 61 -17.10 6.83 -2.84
CA ASP A 61 -18.10 7.72 -3.42
C ASP A 61 -19.53 7.27 -3.08
N ASP A 62 -19.84 5.99 -3.27
CA ASP A 62 -21.16 5.40 -2.98
C ASP A 62 -21.54 5.53 -1.49
N LEU A 63 -20.54 5.49 -0.61
CA LEU A 63 -20.70 5.60 0.84
C LEU A 63 -20.58 7.04 1.36
N GLY A 64 -20.29 8.01 0.49
CA GLY A 64 -20.07 9.41 0.88
C GLY A 64 -18.89 9.61 1.82
N LEU A 65 -17.85 8.75 1.75
CA LEU A 65 -16.66 8.87 2.60
C LEU A 65 -15.73 9.95 2.04
N PRO A 66 -15.30 10.93 2.86
CA PRO A 66 -14.36 11.94 2.41
C PRO A 66 -12.95 11.36 2.27
N TYR A 67 -12.24 11.77 1.22
CA TYR A 67 -10.84 11.44 0.99
C TYR A 67 -10.12 12.62 0.32
N PRO A 68 -8.82 12.84 0.61
CA PRO A 68 -8.10 14.02 0.13
C PRO A 68 -7.65 13.91 -1.33
N ALA A 69 -7.42 12.69 -1.82
CA ALA A 69 -6.91 12.41 -3.16
C ALA A 69 -7.20 10.96 -3.57
N ALA A 70 -7.12 10.71 -4.89
CA ALA A 70 -7.11 9.37 -5.47
C ALA A 70 -5.67 8.93 -5.78
N PHE A 71 -5.42 7.63 -5.71
CA PHE A 71 -4.12 7.00 -5.84
C PHE A 71 -4.18 5.80 -6.78
N ALA A 72 -3.08 5.56 -7.51
CA ALA A 72 -2.83 4.31 -8.19
C ALA A 72 -2.17 3.31 -7.22
N TRP A 73 -2.47 2.01 -7.37
CA TRP A 73 -1.89 0.96 -6.53
C TRP A 73 -0.87 0.13 -7.31
N ILE A 74 0.39 0.15 -6.88
CA ILE A 74 1.47 -0.67 -7.46
C ILE A 74 1.87 -1.77 -6.47
N THR A 75 1.81 -3.02 -6.90
CA THR A 75 2.32 -4.17 -6.14
C THR A 75 3.77 -4.46 -6.55
N LEU A 76 4.67 -4.57 -5.58
CA LEU A 76 6.08 -4.91 -5.83
C LEU A 76 6.28 -6.42 -5.68
N THR A 77 6.13 -7.17 -6.76
CA THR A 77 6.31 -8.63 -6.71
C THR A 77 7.80 -8.98 -6.70
N VAL A 78 8.27 -9.48 -5.56
CA VAL A 78 9.62 -10.04 -5.39
C VAL A 78 9.60 -11.09 -4.27
N HIS A 79 10.42 -12.13 -4.38
CA HIS A 79 10.57 -13.10 -3.30
C HIS A 79 11.55 -12.57 -2.24
N SER A 80 11.09 -11.62 -1.42
CA SER A 80 11.87 -11.01 -0.33
C SER A 80 11.60 -11.66 1.01
N SER A 81 12.64 -11.73 1.86
CA SER A 81 12.42 -11.89 3.30
C SER A 81 11.81 -10.62 3.89
N LEU A 82 10.97 -10.75 4.92
CA LEU A 82 10.51 -9.60 5.72
C LEU A 82 11.66 -8.91 6.46
N GLU A 83 12.79 -9.60 6.63
CA GLU A 83 14.01 -9.06 7.25
C GLU A 83 14.94 -8.38 6.23
N ALA A 84 14.54 -8.30 4.95
CA ALA A 84 15.35 -7.65 3.93
C ALA A 84 15.46 -6.14 4.17
N VAL A 85 16.68 -5.64 4.30
CA VAL A 85 16.96 -4.22 4.54
C VAL A 85 17.12 -3.48 3.21
N GLY A 86 16.49 -2.31 3.10
CA GLY A 86 16.75 -1.33 2.04
C GLY A 86 15.80 -1.39 0.84
N LEU A 87 14.90 -2.38 0.75
CA LEU A 87 13.96 -2.48 -0.38
C LEU A 87 13.03 -1.26 -0.45
N THR A 88 12.38 -0.92 0.67
CA THR A 88 11.50 0.24 0.78
C THR A 88 12.24 1.54 0.49
N ALA A 89 13.48 1.68 0.99
CA ALA A 89 14.30 2.87 0.76
C ALA A 89 14.68 3.04 -0.72
N ALA A 90 15.03 1.95 -1.41
CA ALA A 90 15.35 2.00 -2.84
C ALA A 90 14.15 2.43 -3.68
N VAL A 91 12.96 1.90 -3.37
CA VAL A 91 11.73 2.22 -4.11
C VAL A 91 11.28 3.65 -3.84
N SER A 92 11.22 4.06 -2.57
CA SER A 92 10.79 5.41 -2.21
C SER A 92 11.74 6.47 -2.76
N HIS A 93 13.05 6.19 -2.80
CA HIS A 93 14.03 7.08 -3.42
C HIS A 93 13.80 7.25 -4.92
N ALA A 94 13.62 6.16 -5.66
CA ALA A 94 13.37 6.22 -7.10
C ALA A 94 12.07 6.98 -7.45
N LEU A 95 11.01 6.83 -6.65
CA LEU A 95 9.77 7.59 -6.82
C LEU A 95 9.93 9.07 -6.45
N ALA A 96 10.70 9.37 -5.39
CA ALA A 96 10.97 10.74 -4.97
C ALA A 96 11.80 11.51 -6.03
N GLU A 97 12.79 10.89 -6.67
CA GLU A 97 13.53 11.50 -7.79
C GLU A 97 12.63 11.86 -8.98
N ALA A 98 11.54 11.13 -9.17
CA ALA A 98 10.51 11.42 -10.17
C ALA A 98 9.43 12.41 -9.67
N GLY A 99 9.51 12.89 -8.43
CA GLY A 99 8.50 13.76 -7.83
C GLY A 99 7.17 13.07 -7.51
N ILE A 100 7.17 11.75 -7.34
CA ILE A 100 5.96 10.95 -7.12
C ILE A 100 5.82 10.64 -5.62
N PRO A 101 4.72 11.03 -4.95
CA PRO A 101 4.46 10.62 -3.58
C PRO A 101 4.23 9.11 -3.51
N CYS A 102 4.77 8.46 -2.49
CA CYS A 102 4.65 7.01 -2.29
C CYS A 102 4.16 6.71 -0.87
N ASN A 103 2.98 6.10 -0.77
CA ASN A 103 2.40 5.63 0.49
C ASN A 103 2.51 4.10 0.53
N VAL A 104 3.45 3.59 1.32
CA VAL A 104 3.75 2.15 1.42
C VAL A 104 2.91 1.52 2.52
N VAL A 105 2.37 0.33 2.25
CA VAL A 105 1.60 -0.52 3.19
C VAL A 105 2.31 -1.84 3.37
#